data_AF-A0A7Y7BHK8-F1
#
_entry.id   AF-A0A7Y7BHK8-F1
#
_cell.length_a   1.000
_cell.length_b   1.000
_cell.length_c   1.000
_cell.angle_alpha   90.00
_cell.angle_beta   90.00
_cell.angle_gamma   90.00
#
_symmetry.space_group_name_H-M   'P 1'
#
loop_
_entity.id
_entity.type
_entity.pdbx_description
1 polymer ?
#
loop_
_entity_poly.entity_id
_entity_poly.type
_entity_poly.pdbx_seq_one_letter_code
_entity_poly.pdbx_strand_id
1 'polypeptide(L)'
;MTKIIHFVQNLSLDITAGSVISSLFLARVMNVQVTNSMMIGLAIAIWLIYTFDHLRDAYKAQGQATNPRHAFHQKYFKHLVVLASLMFLIGVYNLQFLPWDTIELGIVLAVVSGLYFVYLMLAKRAINKELFAATVYVAGIATAPLSQLESLEMEWLIVLLIFWILAYGNLLIIPLYEVKLDLNDKQESIATRLGVKRVRGILIVLLIACTLLIQFYGLNSDHMESSVILLAMVFTLLALLITPQYFRQFQLYRILSDGIFFLPGIVLLL
;
A
#
# COMPACT_ATOMS: atom_id res chain seq x y z
N MET A 1 -17.28 -17.75 -1.99
CA MET A 1 -16.35 -16.76 -2.59
C MET A 1 -15.91 -15.69 -1.58
N THR A 2 -16.82 -15.06 -0.82
CA THR A 2 -16.49 -14.02 0.19
C THR A 2 -15.49 -14.48 1.26
N LYS A 3 -15.59 -15.73 1.75
CA LYS A 3 -14.64 -16.28 2.72
C LYS A 3 -13.19 -16.36 2.19
N ILE A 4 -13.02 -16.67 0.91
CA ILE A 4 -11.69 -16.77 0.28
C ILE A 4 -11.09 -15.37 0.11
N ILE A 5 -11.89 -14.42 -0.38
CA ILE A 5 -11.46 -13.02 -0.54
C ILE A 5 -10.99 -12.46 0.80
N HIS A 6 -11.80 -12.59 1.87
CA HIS A 6 -11.39 -12.13 3.19
C HIS A 6 -10.16 -12.84 3.74
N PHE A 7 -9.97 -14.11 3.42
CA PHE A 7 -8.76 -14.84 3.80
C PHE A 7 -7.51 -14.26 3.12
N VAL A 8 -7.58 -14.02 1.80
CA VAL A 8 -6.51 -13.38 1.02
C VAL A 8 -6.18 -11.99 1.55
N GLN A 9 -7.20 -11.17 1.80
CA GLN A 9 -7.06 -9.81 2.35
C GLN A 9 -6.47 -9.79 3.76
N ASN A 10 -6.92 -10.72 4.62
CA ASN A 10 -6.37 -10.83 5.97
C ASN A 10 -4.90 -11.24 5.96
N LEU A 11 -4.46 -12.00 4.96
CA LEU A 11 -3.05 -12.33 4.77
C LEU A 11 -2.27 -11.27 3.98
N SER A 12 -2.88 -10.13 3.61
CA SER A 12 -2.27 -9.08 2.79
C SER A 12 -1.71 -9.54 1.44
N LEU A 13 -2.23 -10.65 0.90
CA LEU A 13 -1.76 -11.21 -0.37
C LEU A 13 -2.20 -10.37 -1.56
N ASP A 14 -3.37 -9.73 -1.47
CA ASP A 14 -3.87 -8.79 -2.46
C ASP A 14 -3.01 -7.53 -2.54
N ILE A 15 -2.66 -6.94 -1.38
CA ILE A 15 -1.75 -5.79 -1.31
C ILE A 15 -0.37 -6.15 -1.86
N THR A 16 0.12 -7.35 -1.53
CA THR A 16 1.40 -7.87 -2.02
C THR A 16 1.39 -8.01 -3.55
N ALA A 17 0.36 -8.64 -4.11
CA ALA A 17 0.23 -8.80 -5.55
C ALA A 17 0.07 -7.44 -6.27
N GLY A 18 -0.75 -6.54 -5.72
CA GLY A 18 -0.91 -5.17 -6.22
C GLY A 18 0.41 -4.39 -6.21
N SER A 19 1.26 -4.60 -5.20
CA SER A 19 2.60 -3.99 -5.13
C SER A 19 3.53 -4.46 -6.24
N VAL A 20 3.52 -5.76 -6.56
CA VAL A 20 4.30 -6.33 -7.67
C VAL A 20 3.81 -5.80 -9.00
N ILE A 21 2.49 -5.79 -9.22
CA ILE A 21 1.87 -5.23 -10.43
C ILE A 21 2.23 -3.75 -10.60
N SER A 22 2.15 -2.98 -9.52
CA SER A 22 2.51 -1.56 -9.53
C SER A 22 3.99 -1.34 -9.81
N SER A 23 4.89 -2.17 -9.27
CA SER A 23 6.32 -2.10 -9.54
C SER A 23 6.66 -2.45 -10.99
N LEU A 24 6.03 -3.49 -11.55
CA LEU A 24 6.16 -3.83 -12.97
C LEU A 24 5.63 -2.72 -13.88
N PHE A 25 4.53 -2.08 -13.51
CA PHE A 25 4.02 -0.91 -14.22
C PHE A 25 5.01 0.25 -14.18
N LEU A 26 5.58 0.57 -13.01
CA LEU A 26 6.62 1.60 -12.90
C LEU A 26 7.85 1.25 -13.76
N ALA A 27 8.28 -0.01 -13.78
CA ALA A 27 9.37 -0.46 -14.64
C ALA A 27 9.06 -0.24 -16.13
N ARG A 28 7.84 -0.55 -16.57
CA ARG A 28 7.38 -0.31 -17.96
C ARG A 28 7.34 1.19 -18.29
N VAL A 29 6.84 2.01 -17.36
CA VAL A 29 6.79 3.47 -17.53
C VAL A 29 8.20 4.05 -17.62
N MET A 30 9.10 3.64 -16.73
CA MET A 30 10.50 4.08 -16.70
C MET A 30 11.37 3.41 -17.77
N ASN A 31 10.80 2.54 -18.60
CA ASN A 31 11.49 1.77 -19.63
C ASN A 31 12.73 0.99 -19.14
N VAL A 32 12.63 0.40 -17.94
CA VAL A 32 13.68 -0.43 -17.33
C VAL A 32 13.24 -1.89 -17.20
N GLN A 33 14.21 -2.80 -17.21
CA GLN A 33 13.96 -4.22 -16.97
C GLN A 33 14.16 -4.55 -15.50
N VAL A 34 13.19 -5.23 -14.91
CA VAL A 34 13.29 -5.76 -13.55
C VAL A 34 13.23 -7.29 -13.58
N THR A 35 14.01 -7.94 -12.73
CA THR A 35 14.11 -9.39 -12.69
C THR A 35 13.05 -10.02 -11.79
N ASN A 36 12.81 -11.33 -11.96
CA ASN A 36 11.92 -12.07 -11.07
C ASN A 36 12.42 -12.07 -9.62
N SER A 37 13.74 -12.09 -9.38
CA SER A 37 14.30 -12.02 -8.03
C SER A 37 14.00 -10.68 -7.36
N MET A 38 14.02 -9.56 -8.10
CA MET A 38 13.59 -8.26 -7.57
C MET A 38 12.12 -8.27 -7.15
N MET A 39 11.23 -8.83 -7.99
CA MET A 39 9.80 -8.89 -7.69
C MET A 39 9.49 -9.84 -6.52
N ILE A 40 10.19 -10.96 -6.42
CA ILE A 40 10.10 -11.87 -5.26
C ILE A 40 10.57 -11.14 -3.99
N GLY A 41 11.69 -10.42 -4.05
CA GLY A 41 12.20 -9.63 -2.95
C GLY A 41 11.20 -8.58 -2.47
N LEU A 42 10.61 -7.82 -3.39
CA LEU A 42 9.55 -6.84 -3.12
C LEU A 42 8.33 -7.50 -2.46
N ALA A 43 7.83 -8.60 -3.04
CA ALA A 43 6.66 -9.31 -2.54
C ALA A 43 6.88 -9.79 -1.09
N ILE A 44 8.05 -10.37 -0.81
CA ILE A 44 8.42 -10.82 0.54
C ILE A 44 8.51 -9.64 1.50
N ALA A 45 9.18 -8.55 1.10
CA ALA A 45 9.35 -7.37 1.96
C ALA A 45 8.01 -6.74 2.34
N ILE A 46 7.14 -6.46 1.36
CA ILE A 46 5.81 -5.89 1.60
C ILE A 46 4.97 -6.83 2.46
N TRP A 47 4.95 -8.12 2.14
CA TRP A 47 4.18 -9.09 2.91
C TRP A 47 4.63 -9.19 4.37
N LEU A 48 5.94 -9.17 4.63
CA LEU A 48 6.50 -9.16 5.98
C LEU A 48 6.16 -7.89 6.76
N ILE A 49 6.27 -6.71 6.13
CA ILE A 49 5.93 -5.43 6.76
C ILE A 49 4.45 -5.40 7.19
N TYR A 50 3.54 -5.79 6.29
CA TYR A 50 2.11 -5.82 6.59
C TYR A 50 1.75 -6.89 7.62
N THR A 51 2.34 -8.09 7.52
CA THR A 51 2.13 -9.16 8.49
C THR A 51 2.63 -8.74 9.88
N PHE A 52 3.78 -8.08 9.96
CA PHE A 52 4.31 -7.55 11.22
C PHE A 52 3.39 -6.49 11.82
N ASP A 53 2.92 -5.53 11.02
CA ASP A 53 1.98 -4.49 11.46
C ASP A 53 0.71 -5.10 12.05
N HIS A 54 0.12 -6.08 11.36
CA HIS A 54 -1.09 -6.75 11.83
C HIS A 54 -0.87 -7.60 13.09
N LEU A 55 0.25 -8.32 13.17
CA LEU A 55 0.59 -9.11 14.35
C LEU A 55 0.82 -8.21 15.56
N ARG A 56 1.49 -7.07 15.37
CA ARG A 56 1.69 -6.07 16.41
C ARG A 56 0.35 -5.52 16.93
N ASP A 57 -0.57 -5.18 16.04
CA ASP A 57 -1.91 -4.71 16.42
C ASP A 57 -2.69 -5.81 17.15
N ALA A 58 -2.62 -7.05 16.68
CA ALA A 58 -3.26 -8.20 17.34
C ALA A 58 -2.70 -8.47 18.74
N TYR A 59 -1.39 -8.30 18.95
CA TYR A 59 -0.73 -8.44 20.24
C TYR A 59 -1.13 -7.35 21.24
N LYS A 60 -1.34 -6.11 20.76
CA LYS A 60 -1.74 -4.97 21.60
C LYS A 60 -3.23 -4.96 21.95
N ALA A 61 -4.07 -5.54 21.10
CA ALA A 61 -5.52 -5.56 21.30
C ALA A 61 -5.88 -6.29 22.61
N GLN A 62 -6.60 -5.62 23.51
CA GLN A 62 -7.11 -6.20 24.74
C GLN A 62 -8.47 -6.87 24.50
N GLY A 63 -8.61 -8.12 24.92
CA GLY A 63 -9.86 -8.88 24.76
C GLY A 63 -10.07 -9.44 23.34
N GLN A 64 -11.27 -9.97 23.09
CA GLN A 64 -11.65 -10.47 21.77
C GLN A 64 -11.98 -9.30 20.83
N ALA A 65 -11.24 -9.16 19.74
CA ALA A 65 -11.48 -8.11 18.76
C ALA A 65 -12.82 -8.31 18.04
N THR A 66 -13.62 -7.23 17.89
CA THR A 66 -14.86 -7.30 17.12
C THR A 66 -14.61 -7.13 15.62
N ASN A 67 -13.53 -6.44 15.24
CA ASN A 67 -13.07 -6.39 13.86
C ASN A 67 -12.57 -7.78 13.37
N PRO A 68 -13.16 -8.35 12.31
CA PRO A 68 -12.78 -9.67 11.79
C PRO A 68 -11.29 -9.81 11.44
N ARG A 69 -10.62 -8.74 11.02
CA ARG A 69 -9.19 -8.74 10.66
C ARG A 69 -8.31 -8.94 11.88
N HIS A 70 -8.60 -8.21 12.95
CA HIS A 70 -7.85 -8.35 14.21
C HIS A 70 -8.10 -9.72 14.83
N ALA A 71 -9.35 -10.21 14.81
CA ALA A 71 -9.70 -11.55 15.29
C ALA A 71 -8.94 -12.66 14.53
N PHE A 72 -8.77 -12.52 13.21
CA PHE A 72 -8.00 -13.47 12.41
C PHE A 72 -6.53 -13.56 12.86
N HIS A 73 -5.86 -12.43 13.03
CA HIS A 73 -4.45 -12.39 13.43
C HIS A 73 -4.24 -12.82 14.89
N GLN A 74 -5.17 -12.50 15.79
CA GLN A 74 -5.16 -13.03 17.15
C GLN A 74 -5.27 -14.56 17.14
N LYS A 75 -6.20 -15.11 16.36
CA LYS A 75 -6.44 -16.56 16.28
C LYS A 75 -5.25 -17.34 15.72
N TYR A 76 -4.61 -16.83 14.66
CA TYR A 76 -3.54 -17.54 13.94
C TYR A 76 -2.13 -17.02 14.25
N PHE A 77 -1.96 -16.20 15.29
CA PHE A 77 -0.73 -15.50 15.62
C PHE A 77 0.55 -16.35 15.48
N LYS A 78 0.61 -17.50 16.16
CA LYS A 78 1.80 -18.39 16.12
C LYS A 78 2.11 -18.92 14.71
N HIS A 79 1.08 -19.29 13.95
CA HIS A 79 1.24 -19.80 12.59
C HIS A 79 1.77 -18.70 11.66
N LEU A 80 1.24 -17.48 11.80
CA LEU A 80 1.68 -16.32 11.04
C LEU A 80 3.12 -15.92 11.37
N VAL A 81 3.54 -16.01 12.64
CA VAL A 81 4.95 -15.78 13.04
C VAL A 81 5.87 -16.81 12.39
N VAL A 82 5.53 -18.10 12.43
CA VAL A 82 6.33 -19.15 11.79
C VAL A 82 6.43 -18.93 10.28
N LEU A 83 5.30 -18.62 9.62
CA LEU A 83 5.28 -18.33 8.19
C LEU A 83 6.11 -17.07 7.86
N ALA A 84 6.02 -16.02 8.69
CA ALA A 84 6.85 -14.82 8.57
C ALA A 84 8.34 -15.12 8.69
N SER A 85 8.74 -15.95 9.66
CA SER A 85 10.14 -16.38 9.79
C SER A 85 10.63 -17.16 8.58
N LEU A 86 9.81 -18.07 8.03
CA LEU A 86 10.16 -18.82 6.81
C LEU A 86 10.30 -17.90 5.60
N MET A 87 9.34 -16.98 5.39
CA MET A 87 9.41 -16.02 4.29
C MET A 87 10.61 -15.08 4.42
N PHE A 88 10.97 -14.68 5.64
CA PHE A 88 12.18 -13.91 5.90
C PHE A 88 13.44 -14.68 5.47
N LEU A 89 13.57 -15.96 5.82
CA LEU A 89 14.71 -16.78 5.38
C LEU A 89 14.78 -16.93 3.86
N ILE A 90 13.63 -17.09 3.20
CA ILE A 90 13.56 -17.10 1.73
C ILE A 90 13.99 -15.75 1.15
N GLY A 91 13.58 -14.63 1.76
CA GLY A 91 14.01 -13.29 1.38
C GLY A 91 15.52 -13.10 1.52
N VAL A 92 16.12 -13.56 2.63
CA VAL A 92 17.57 -13.54 2.85
C VAL A 92 18.30 -14.37 1.79
N TYR A 93 17.80 -15.57 1.48
CA TYR A 93 18.34 -16.38 0.40
C TYR A 93 18.22 -15.68 -0.96
N ASN A 94 17.13 -14.96 -1.21
CA ASN A 94 16.92 -14.25 -2.47
C ASN A 94 17.92 -13.09 -2.69
N LEU A 95 18.53 -12.54 -1.63
CA LEU A 95 19.50 -11.44 -1.73
C LEU A 95 20.68 -11.77 -2.66
N GLN A 96 21.10 -13.04 -2.74
CA GLN A 96 22.22 -13.43 -3.61
C GLN A 96 21.92 -13.28 -5.12
N PHE A 97 20.64 -13.13 -5.49
CA PHE A 97 20.20 -12.96 -6.89
C PHE A 97 19.80 -11.52 -7.22
N LEU A 98 20.03 -10.57 -6.31
CA LEU A 98 19.71 -9.16 -6.51
C LEU A 98 20.96 -8.40 -6.95
N PRO A 99 20.84 -7.47 -7.92
CA PRO A 99 21.88 -6.48 -8.17
C PRO A 99 22.19 -5.64 -6.93
N TRP A 100 23.43 -5.20 -6.80
CA TRP A 100 23.89 -4.46 -5.63
C TRP A 100 23.09 -3.16 -5.43
N ASP A 101 22.78 -2.42 -6.50
CA ASP A 101 22.02 -1.17 -6.43
C ASP A 101 20.62 -1.39 -5.83
N THR A 102 19.99 -2.53 -6.14
CA THR A 102 18.70 -2.90 -5.55
C THR A 102 18.84 -3.25 -4.07
N ILE A 103 19.92 -3.95 -3.68
CA ILE A 103 20.19 -4.28 -2.28
C ILE A 103 20.42 -3.01 -1.47
N GLU A 104 21.21 -2.06 -1.99
CA GLU A 104 21.51 -0.79 -1.33
C GLU A 104 20.24 0.01 -1.05
N LEU A 105 19.40 0.25 -2.07
CA LEU A 105 18.12 0.93 -1.90
C LEU A 105 17.19 0.16 -0.95
N GLY A 106 17.18 -1.17 -1.03
CA GLY A 106 16.40 -2.03 -0.14
C GLY A 106 16.83 -1.92 1.32
N ILE A 107 18.14 -1.85 1.61
CA ILE A 107 18.67 -1.66 2.96
C ILE A 107 18.29 -0.28 3.50
N VAL A 108 18.42 0.78 2.70
CA VAL A 108 17.99 2.13 3.08
C VAL A 108 16.52 2.13 3.46
N LEU A 109 15.65 1.53 2.63
CA LEU A 109 14.22 1.42 2.92
C LEU A 109 13.93 0.60 4.18
N ALA A 110 14.63 -0.52 4.39
CA ALA A 110 14.47 -1.35 5.57
C ALA A 110 14.87 -0.61 6.85
N VAL A 111 15.97 0.13 6.82
CA VAL A 111 16.43 0.96 7.95
C VAL A 111 15.43 2.06 8.26
N VAL A 112 14.97 2.83 7.26
CA VAL A 112 13.97 3.88 7.45
C VAL A 112 12.66 3.32 8.00
N SER A 113 12.23 2.15 7.48
CA SER A 113 11.05 1.43 7.97
C SER A 113 11.20 0.98 9.42
N GLY A 114 12.34 0.39 9.77
CA GLY A 114 12.66 -0.02 11.14
C GLY A 114 12.68 1.15 12.10
N LEU A 115 13.33 2.26 11.75
CA LEU A 115 13.39 3.48 12.57
C LEU A 115 12.00 4.05 12.83
N TYR A 116 11.11 4.03 11.83
CA TYR A 116 9.74 4.47 12.02
C TYR A 116 8.95 3.52 12.93
N PHE A 117 9.12 2.20 12.81
CA PHE A 117 8.49 1.26 13.73
C PHE A 117 8.97 1.48 15.17
N VAL A 118 10.27 1.75 15.37
CA VAL A 118 10.82 2.14 16.67
C VAL A 118 10.17 3.43 17.17
N TYR A 119 10.07 4.46 16.32
CA TYR A 119 9.36 5.69 16.64
C TYR A 119 7.90 5.44 17.05
N LEU A 120 7.17 4.59 16.31
CA LEU A 120 5.80 4.18 16.65
C LEU A 120 5.69 3.44 17.98
N MET A 121 6.76 2.79 18.45
CA MET A 121 6.78 2.11 19.75
C MET A 121 7.04 3.10 20.90
N LEU A 122 7.86 4.12 20.67
CA LEU A 122 8.29 5.07 21.71
C LEU A 122 7.41 6.33 21.79
N ALA A 123 6.79 6.73 20.69
CA ALA A 123 6.02 7.97 20.63
C ALA A 123 4.68 7.86 21.39
N LYS A 124 4.45 8.79 22.33
CA LYS A 124 3.17 8.94 23.03
C LYS A 124 2.02 9.37 22.10
N ARG A 125 2.35 10.07 21.02
CA ARG A 125 1.45 10.47 19.93
C ARG A 125 2.22 10.38 18.61
N ALA A 126 2.07 9.26 17.92
CA ALA A 126 2.76 9.06 16.65
C ALA A 126 2.20 9.99 15.56
N ILE A 127 3.09 10.44 14.67
CA ILE A 127 2.74 11.01 13.37
C ILE A 127 1.81 10.04 12.62
N ASN A 128 0.95 10.60 11.77
CA ASN A 128 -0.02 9.93 10.91
C ASN A 128 0.55 8.64 10.27
N LYS A 129 0.18 7.47 10.81
CA LYS A 129 0.70 6.16 10.39
C LYS A 129 0.37 5.85 8.94
N GLU A 130 -0.76 6.35 8.49
CA GLU A 130 -1.26 6.25 7.13
C GLU A 130 -0.33 6.97 6.15
N LEU A 131 0.22 8.13 6.54
CA LEU A 131 1.17 8.88 5.71
C LEU A 131 2.47 8.11 5.53
N PHE A 132 2.99 7.55 6.62
CA PHE A 132 4.21 6.76 6.58
C PHE A 132 4.04 5.47 5.78
N ALA A 133 2.93 4.76 6.00
CA ALA A 133 2.61 3.55 5.26
C ALA A 133 2.53 3.81 3.75
N ALA A 134 1.93 4.94 3.32
CA ALA A 134 1.95 5.35 1.91
C ALA A 134 3.38 5.57 1.39
N THR A 135 4.23 6.25 2.17
CA THR A 135 5.63 6.49 1.80
C THR A 135 6.42 5.20 1.65
N VAL A 136 6.34 4.29 2.62
CA VAL A 136 7.04 2.99 2.55
C VAL A 136 6.52 2.13 1.42
N TYR A 137 5.20 2.13 1.19
CA TYR A 137 4.60 1.41 0.07
C TYR A 137 5.17 1.88 -1.27
N VAL A 138 5.15 3.20 -1.52
CA VAL A 138 5.64 3.77 -2.78
C VAL A 138 7.14 3.59 -2.94
N ALA A 139 7.92 3.82 -1.87
CA ALA A 139 9.36 3.56 -1.90
C ALA A 139 9.65 2.07 -2.19
N GLY A 140 8.86 1.15 -1.64
CA GLY A 140 8.95 -0.28 -1.90
C GLY A 140 8.74 -0.61 -3.37
N ILE A 141 7.59 -0.24 -3.95
CA ILE A 141 7.30 -0.54 -5.37
C ILE A 141 8.28 0.14 -6.33
N ALA A 142 8.87 1.28 -5.93
CA ALA A 142 9.84 2.02 -6.72
C ALA A 142 11.28 1.48 -6.59
N THR A 143 11.59 0.69 -5.56
CA THR A 143 12.98 0.26 -5.26
C THR A 143 13.63 -0.44 -6.45
N ALA A 144 12.95 -1.45 -7.03
CA ALA A 144 13.50 -2.18 -8.15
C ALA A 144 13.60 -1.32 -9.43
N PRO A 145 12.54 -0.64 -9.91
CA PRO A 145 12.65 0.23 -11.08
C PRO A 145 13.73 1.32 -10.94
N LEU A 146 13.77 2.03 -9.79
CA LEU A 146 14.75 3.10 -9.57
C LEU A 146 16.18 2.58 -9.51
N SER A 147 16.40 1.37 -8.98
CA SER A 147 17.74 0.78 -8.95
C SER A 147 18.30 0.45 -10.34
N GLN A 148 17.47 0.49 -11.38
CA GLN A 148 17.85 0.19 -12.76
C GLN A 148 17.97 1.44 -13.65
N LEU A 149 17.70 2.62 -13.08
CA LEU A 149 17.87 3.89 -13.80
C LEU A 149 19.30 4.39 -13.71
N GLU A 150 19.82 4.90 -14.82
CA GLU A 150 21.09 5.63 -14.85
C GLU A 150 20.94 7.05 -14.29
N SER A 151 19.78 7.67 -14.54
CA SER A 151 19.47 9.02 -14.08
C SER A 151 17.99 9.16 -13.75
N LEU A 152 17.69 10.05 -12.79
CA LEU A 152 16.33 10.31 -12.36
C LEU A 152 15.77 11.54 -13.08
N GLU A 153 14.74 11.33 -13.88
CA GLU A 153 14.03 12.39 -14.59
C GLU A 153 12.84 12.94 -13.79
N MET A 154 12.45 14.17 -14.12
CA MET A 154 11.33 14.85 -13.45
C MET A 154 10.01 14.11 -13.62
N GLU A 155 9.78 13.48 -14.78
CA GLU A 155 8.56 12.73 -15.05
C GLU A 155 8.40 11.52 -14.13
N TRP A 156 9.50 10.82 -13.81
CA TRP A 156 9.49 9.71 -12.85
C TRP A 156 9.12 10.17 -11.45
N LEU A 157 9.63 11.32 -11.01
CA LEU A 157 9.26 11.93 -9.73
C LEU A 157 7.76 12.27 -9.69
N ILE A 158 7.19 12.77 -10.80
CA ILE A 158 5.77 13.08 -10.90
C ILE A 158 4.92 11.80 -10.79
N VAL A 159 5.29 10.73 -11.50
CA VAL A 159 4.57 9.43 -11.41
C VAL A 159 4.64 8.85 -10.00
N LEU A 160 5.80 8.91 -9.36
CA LEU A 160 5.96 8.46 -7.97
C LEU A 160 5.10 9.29 -7.00
N LEU A 161 5.03 10.62 -7.21
CA LEU A 161 4.16 11.48 -6.43
C LEU A 161 2.67 11.14 -6.64
N ILE A 162 2.25 10.85 -7.87
CA ILE A 162 0.90 10.39 -8.18
C ILE A 162 0.59 9.08 -7.44
N PHE A 163 1.47 8.08 -7.51
CA PHE A 163 1.32 6.83 -6.76
C PHE A 163 1.24 7.05 -5.26
N TRP A 164 2.02 8.01 -4.74
CA TRP A 164 2.00 8.34 -3.32
C TRP A 164 0.68 8.97 -2.89
N ILE A 165 0.13 9.88 -3.70
CA ILE A 165 -1.19 10.47 -3.44
C ILE A 165 -2.29 9.39 -3.52
N LEU A 166 -2.21 8.47 -4.48
CA LEU A 166 -3.15 7.34 -4.61
C LEU A 166 -3.07 6.38 -3.42
N ALA A 167 -1.86 5.99 -2.99
CA ALA A 167 -1.64 5.14 -1.82
C ALA A 167 -2.10 5.80 -0.53
N TYR A 168 -1.78 7.07 -0.34
CA TYR A 168 -2.27 7.80 0.80
C TYR A 168 -3.80 7.96 0.75
N GLY A 169 -4.37 8.25 -0.41
CA GLY A 169 -5.81 8.33 -0.61
C GLY A 169 -6.54 7.03 -0.29
N ASN A 170 -6.00 5.89 -0.72
CA ASN A 170 -6.46 4.55 -0.34
C ASN A 170 -6.44 4.36 1.18
N LEU A 171 -5.34 4.70 1.85
CA LEU A 171 -5.24 4.56 3.31
C LEU A 171 -6.17 5.52 4.08
N LEU A 172 -6.51 6.68 3.51
CA LEU A 172 -7.48 7.60 4.09
C LEU A 172 -8.94 7.16 3.90
N ILE A 173 -9.24 6.41 2.83
CA ILE A 173 -10.63 6.04 2.52
C ILE A 173 -11.15 4.97 3.47
N ILE A 174 -10.32 3.98 3.83
CA ILE A 174 -10.72 2.84 4.66
C ILE A 174 -11.24 3.29 6.04
N PRO A 175 -10.55 4.15 6.81
CA PRO A 175 -11.05 4.65 8.10
C PRO A 175 -12.37 5.43 8.02
N LEU A 176 -12.71 6.05 6.88
CA LEU A 176 -14.00 6.72 6.69
C LEU A 176 -15.17 5.73 6.72
N TYR A 177 -14.94 4.50 6.24
CA TYR A 177 -15.92 3.43 6.30
C TYR A 177 -15.99 2.77 7.67
N GLU A 178 -14.83 2.62 8.33
CA GLU A 178 -14.65 1.83 9.55
C GLU A 178 -14.75 2.64 10.85
N VAL A 179 -14.96 3.96 10.79
CA VAL A 179 -15.01 4.84 11.98
C VAL A 179 -15.85 4.31 13.15
N LYS A 180 -16.99 3.67 12.89
CA LYS A 180 -17.84 3.10 13.95
C LYS A 180 -17.23 1.84 14.59
N LEU A 181 -16.57 1.01 13.78
CA LEU A 181 -15.87 -0.19 14.25
C LEU A 181 -14.65 0.22 15.08
N ASP A 182 -13.88 1.20 14.60
CA ASP A 182 -12.71 1.72 15.31
C ASP A 182 -13.08 2.27 16.69
N LEU A 183 -14.17 3.03 16.78
CA LEU A 183 -14.68 3.56 18.06
C LEU A 183 -15.10 2.43 19.01
N ASN A 184 -15.74 1.36 18.50
CA ASN A 184 -16.16 0.22 19.31
C ASN A 184 -14.96 -0.58 19.84
N ASP A 185 -13.93 -0.77 19.03
CA ASP A 185 -12.70 -1.48 19.40
C ASP A 185 -11.69 -0.58 20.14
N LYS A 186 -12.04 0.69 20.43
CA LYS A 186 -11.15 1.71 21.03
C LYS A 186 -9.83 1.89 20.27
N GLN A 187 -9.88 1.72 18.95
CA GLN A 187 -8.74 1.88 18.06
C GLN A 187 -8.68 3.32 17.54
N GLU A 188 -7.47 3.88 17.52
CA GLU A 188 -7.23 5.18 16.90
C GLU A 188 -7.01 5.04 15.39
N SER A 189 -7.72 5.85 14.62
CA SER A 189 -7.52 6.02 13.18
C SER A 189 -7.53 7.51 12.84
N ILE A 190 -7.06 7.88 11.65
CA ILE A 190 -7.09 9.29 11.24
C ILE A 190 -8.52 9.86 11.24
N ALA A 191 -9.53 9.04 10.93
CA ALA A 191 -10.93 9.43 10.93
C ALA A 191 -11.48 9.70 12.34
N THR A 192 -11.07 8.91 13.35
CA THR A 192 -11.47 9.15 14.74
C THR A 192 -10.72 10.33 15.37
N ARG A 193 -9.46 10.57 14.96
CA ARG A 193 -8.62 11.67 15.47
C ARG A 193 -8.94 13.04 14.87
N LEU A 194 -9.05 13.14 13.54
CA LEU A 194 -9.26 14.42 12.84
C LEU A 194 -10.74 14.69 12.53
N GLY A 195 -11.58 13.66 12.60
CA GLY A 195 -12.99 13.72 12.26
C GLY A 195 -13.25 13.48 10.78
N VAL A 196 -14.35 12.75 10.51
CA VAL A 196 -14.79 12.32 9.17
C VAL A 196 -14.84 13.46 8.15
N LYS A 197 -15.39 14.63 8.53
CA LYS A 197 -15.52 15.79 7.62
C LYS A 197 -14.16 16.30 7.14
N ARG A 198 -13.17 16.41 8.05
CA ARG A 198 -11.83 16.90 7.71
C ARG A 198 -11.08 15.90 6.83
N VAL A 199 -11.11 14.62 7.18
CA VAL A 199 -10.45 13.57 6.38
C VAL A 199 -11.05 13.49 4.98
N ARG A 200 -12.39 13.58 4.85
CA ARG A 200 -13.05 13.66 3.55
C ARG A 200 -12.61 14.90 2.74
N GLY A 201 -12.49 16.07 3.37
CA GLY A 201 -12.00 17.28 2.73
C GLY A 201 -10.56 17.13 2.21
N ILE A 202 -9.66 16.59 3.05
CA ILE A 202 -8.27 16.28 2.68
C ILE A 202 -8.23 15.34 1.47
N LEU A 203 -9.02 14.26 1.51
CA LEU A 203 -9.07 13.28 0.42
C LEU A 203 -9.56 13.92 -0.89
N ILE A 204 -10.58 14.79 -0.86
CA ILE A 204 -11.05 15.50 -2.06
C ILE A 204 -9.94 16.38 -2.66
N VAL A 205 -9.25 17.16 -1.82
CA VAL A 205 -8.14 18.02 -2.27
C VAL A 205 -7.02 17.17 -2.89
N LEU A 206 -6.68 16.05 -2.25
CA LEU A 206 -5.68 15.11 -2.77
C LEU A 206 -6.09 14.52 -4.13
N LEU A 207 -7.34 14.07 -4.29
CA LEU A 207 -7.80 13.50 -5.56
C LEU A 207 -7.85 14.55 -6.69
N ILE A 208 -8.22 15.80 -6.39
CA ILE A 208 -8.16 16.91 -7.35
C ILE A 208 -6.70 17.17 -7.75
N ALA A 209 -5.79 17.32 -6.78
CA ALA A 209 -4.37 17.53 -7.04
C ALA A 209 -3.77 16.37 -7.86
N CYS A 210 -4.14 15.13 -7.53
CA CYS A 210 -3.73 13.93 -8.27
C CYS A 210 -4.20 13.99 -9.73
N THR A 211 -5.45 14.43 -9.97
CA THR A 211 -6.02 14.53 -11.32
C THR A 211 -5.26 15.57 -12.15
N LEU A 212 -4.96 16.72 -11.56
CA LEU A 212 -4.16 17.77 -12.21
C LEU A 212 -2.73 17.31 -12.52
N LEU A 213 -2.10 16.58 -11.60
CA LEU A 213 -0.78 15.99 -11.81
C LEU A 213 -0.78 14.94 -12.93
N ILE A 214 -1.82 14.09 -13.02
CA ILE A 214 -1.95 13.10 -14.10
C ILE A 214 -2.15 13.80 -15.45
N GLN A 215 -2.97 14.86 -15.50
CA GLN A 215 -3.12 15.66 -16.73
C GLN A 215 -1.80 16.32 -17.14
N PHE A 216 -1.07 16.90 -16.19
CA PHE A 216 0.24 17.47 -16.44
C PHE A 216 1.21 16.40 -16.97
N TYR A 217 1.27 15.23 -16.33
CA TYR A 217 2.10 14.11 -16.76
C TYR A 217 1.74 13.65 -18.18
N GLY A 218 0.46 13.41 -18.47
CA GLY A 218 0.02 12.92 -19.78
C GLY A 218 0.16 13.93 -20.93
N LEU A 219 0.25 15.22 -20.64
CA LEU A 219 0.51 16.26 -21.64
C LEU A 219 2.01 16.46 -21.93
N ASN A 220 2.88 16.09 -20.98
CA ASN A 220 4.33 16.32 -21.08
C ASN A 220 5.13 15.02 -21.28
N SER A 221 4.48 13.86 -21.35
CA SER A 221 5.11 12.56 -21.58
C SER A 221 4.39 11.80 -22.69
N ASP A 222 5.08 10.87 -23.34
CA ASP A 222 4.50 10.01 -24.39
C ASP A 222 3.69 8.82 -23.81
N HIS A 223 3.42 8.82 -22.50
CA HIS A 223 2.78 7.72 -21.78
C HIS A 223 1.27 7.92 -21.56
N MET A 224 0.52 8.10 -22.66
CA MET A 224 -0.93 8.31 -22.61
C MET A 224 -1.67 7.14 -21.93
N GLU A 225 -1.27 5.90 -22.22
CA GLU A 225 -1.87 4.69 -21.63
C GLU A 225 -1.75 4.67 -20.10
N SER A 226 -0.57 5.04 -19.59
CA SER A 226 -0.30 5.17 -18.15
C SER A 226 -1.21 6.20 -17.49
N SER A 227 -1.41 7.35 -18.15
CA SER A 227 -2.28 8.41 -17.65
C SER A 227 -3.75 7.95 -17.54
N VAL A 228 -4.24 7.16 -18.50
CA VAL A 228 -5.60 6.60 -18.46
C VAL A 228 -5.78 5.65 -17.28
N ILE A 229 -4.81 4.77 -17.03
CA ILE A 229 -4.88 3.87 -15.87
C ILE A 229 -4.82 4.63 -14.54
N LEU A 230 -3.94 5.61 -14.42
CA LEU A 230 -3.84 6.43 -13.21
C LEU A 230 -5.16 7.18 -12.95
N LEU A 231 -5.82 7.69 -14.00
CA LEU A 231 -7.17 8.26 -13.88
C LEU A 231 -8.19 7.22 -13.43
N ALA A 232 -8.16 5.99 -13.95
CA ALA A 232 -9.06 4.92 -13.50
C ALA A 232 -8.91 4.61 -12.00
N MET A 233 -7.68 4.67 -11.47
CA MET A 233 -7.42 4.54 -10.03
C MET A 233 -8.05 5.70 -9.24
N VAL A 234 -7.88 6.95 -9.70
CA VAL A 234 -8.52 8.13 -9.08
C VAL A 234 -10.04 8.02 -9.10
N PHE A 235 -10.63 7.64 -10.25
CA PHE A 235 -12.08 7.48 -10.39
C PHE A 235 -12.63 6.41 -9.46
N THR A 236 -11.89 5.32 -9.25
CA THR A 236 -12.29 4.26 -8.30
C THR A 236 -12.35 4.81 -6.88
N LEU A 237 -11.31 5.53 -6.43
CA LEU A 237 -11.31 6.16 -5.10
C LEU A 237 -12.41 7.25 -4.96
N LEU A 238 -12.66 8.02 -6.02
CA LEU A 238 -13.71 9.03 -6.03
C LEU A 238 -15.11 8.39 -5.93
N ALA A 239 -15.35 7.31 -6.68
CA ALA A 239 -16.61 6.56 -6.61
C ALA A 239 -16.84 6.04 -5.19
N LEU A 240 -15.82 5.43 -4.58
CA LEU A 240 -15.86 5.01 -3.18
C LEU A 240 -16.14 6.17 -2.22
N LEU A 241 -15.70 7.40 -2.51
CA LEU A 241 -15.95 8.54 -1.63
C LEU A 241 -17.39 9.08 -1.74
N ILE A 242 -17.98 9.04 -2.94
CA ILE A 242 -19.28 9.65 -3.23
C ILE A 242 -20.45 8.73 -2.85
N THR A 243 -20.33 7.41 -3.05
CA THR A 243 -21.42 6.45 -2.83
C THR A 243 -21.16 5.44 -1.70
N PRO A 244 -20.89 5.90 -0.47
CA PRO A 244 -20.45 5.03 0.63
C PRO A 244 -21.50 4.02 1.11
N GLN A 245 -22.79 4.26 0.86
CA GLN A 245 -23.86 3.33 1.26
C GLN A 245 -23.82 2.03 0.46
N TYR A 246 -23.53 2.11 -0.84
CA TYR A 246 -23.48 0.96 -1.74
C TYR A 246 -22.27 0.08 -1.42
N PHE A 247 -21.09 0.69 -1.32
CA PHE A 247 -19.83 -0.04 -1.13
C PHE A 247 -19.58 -0.56 0.29
N ARG A 248 -20.39 -0.12 1.27
CA ARG A 248 -20.33 -0.69 2.63
C ARG A 248 -20.84 -2.13 2.67
N GLN A 249 -21.73 -2.50 1.74
CA GLN A 249 -22.22 -3.87 1.64
C GLN A 249 -21.07 -4.82 1.29
N PHE A 250 -21.01 -5.98 1.97
CA PHE A 250 -19.99 -7.02 1.78
C PHE A 250 -18.53 -6.55 1.85
N GLN A 251 -18.26 -5.40 2.49
CA GLN A 251 -16.93 -4.79 2.52
C GLN A 251 -16.31 -4.53 1.13
N LEU A 252 -17.16 -4.28 0.11
CA LEU A 252 -16.72 -3.98 -1.26
C LEU A 252 -15.75 -2.80 -1.31
N TYR A 253 -15.89 -1.84 -0.40
CA TYR A 253 -14.98 -0.71 -0.29
C TYR A 253 -13.52 -1.13 -0.12
N ARG A 254 -13.21 -2.21 0.62
CA ARG A 254 -11.83 -2.72 0.77
C ARG A 254 -11.34 -3.39 -0.51
N ILE A 255 -12.18 -4.23 -1.10
CA ILE A 255 -11.82 -4.94 -2.35
C ILE A 255 -11.49 -3.93 -3.44
N LEU A 256 -12.30 -2.88 -3.57
CA LEU A 256 -12.10 -1.85 -4.58
C LEU A 256 -11.00 -0.86 -4.20
N SER A 257 -10.86 -0.49 -2.93
CA SER A 257 -9.80 0.44 -2.51
C SER A 257 -8.44 -0.19 -2.73
N ASP A 258 -8.22 -1.42 -2.28
CA ASP A 258 -6.93 -2.11 -2.38
C ASP A 258 -6.74 -2.65 -3.81
N GLY A 259 -7.86 -2.95 -4.47
CA GLY A 259 -7.95 -3.37 -5.87
C GLY A 259 -7.42 -2.34 -6.88
N ILE A 260 -7.34 -1.05 -6.53
CA ILE A 260 -6.82 -0.03 -7.47
C ILE A 260 -5.41 -0.36 -7.96
N PHE A 261 -4.59 -1.01 -7.13
CA PHE A 261 -3.21 -1.38 -7.46
C PHE A 261 -3.11 -2.60 -8.41
N PHE A 262 -4.23 -3.22 -8.77
CA PHE A 262 -4.29 -4.21 -9.84
C PHE A 262 -4.58 -3.58 -11.20
N LEU A 263 -5.16 -2.37 -11.26
CA LEU A 263 -5.46 -1.67 -12.52
C LEU A 263 -4.22 -1.45 -13.41
N PRO A 264 -3.02 -1.15 -12.88
CA PRO A 264 -1.79 -1.11 -13.67
C PRO A 264 -1.49 -2.40 -14.44
N GLY A 265 -2.01 -3.54 -13.98
CA GLY A 265 -1.88 -4.82 -14.68
C GLY A 265 -2.54 -4.85 -16.05
N ILE A 266 -3.52 -3.98 -16.33
CA ILE A 266 -4.18 -3.89 -17.64
C ILE A 266 -3.16 -3.49 -18.71
N VAL A 267 -2.31 -2.49 -18.43
CA VAL A 267 -1.27 -2.04 -19.36
C VAL A 267 -0.23 -3.13 -19.59
N LEU A 268 0.09 -3.92 -18.57
CA LEU A 268 1.06 -5.02 -18.69
C LEU A 268 0.62 -6.14 -19.64
N LEU A 269 -0.67 -6.21 -19.99
CA LEU A 269 -1.24 -7.20 -20.90
C LEU A 269 -1.40 -6.69 -22.35
N LEU A 270 -1.16 -5.38 -22.58
CA LEU A 270 -1.15 -4.74 -23.90
C LEU A 270 0.26 -4.72 -24.47
#